data_AF-A0AAU2S197-F1
#
_entry.id   AF-A0AAU2S197-F1
#
_cell.length_a   1.000
_cell.length_b   1.000
_cell.length_c   1.000
_cell.angle_alpha   90.00
_cell.angle_beta   90.00
_cell.angle_gamma   90.00
#
_symmetry.space_group_name_H-M   'P 1'
#
loop_
_entity.id
_entity.type
_entity.pdbx_description
1 polymer ?
#
loop_
_entity_poly.entity_id
_entity_poly.type
_entity_poly.pdbx_seq_one_letter_code
_entity_poly.pdbx_strand_id
1 'polypeptide(L)'
;MAGRRRASKHGVVALCLLLVSLVGCGGRPASDTARADVQRLLDRRSAAVLDRDRAAFRRTGDLDWFENARGVPFAAWSYRLTALHRDGATATAEAELDYRIQGYDNAPVSVGRTLTLSLDAGGQWYVDTEKPAEKSAEQLWDQGEVAVVRGEHSLVLGAEQSTEILHSFADLADHAVPAVSAAWGTDWSRHVVVLVPNSLDGMAALLGSPASSYRGIAAVTTGETGSPASAPADRIIVNPDAYGVLGDVGKQVVLTHETTHVATRAHTSAATPLWLSEGYADFVGYLGSGRSPAQAAPELWRAVTDGRVPATLPEDADFGFSGNATELAQAYESGWMACRMVADQWSEPKLREFYQAVGARKERAGAVEDALERVLDTDLDDFTARWRDYLRARLG
;
A
#
# COMPACT_ATOMS: atom_id res chain seq x y z
N MET A 1 -56.50 -12.18 -45.02
CA MET A 1 -57.87 -12.74 -45.13
C MET A 1 -58.23 -13.40 -43.80
N ALA A 2 -59.45 -13.13 -43.32
CA ALA A 2 -60.27 -13.78 -42.28
C ALA A 2 -59.64 -14.94 -41.46
N GLY A 3 -59.72 -15.03 -40.13
CA GLY A 3 -60.84 -14.72 -39.23
C GLY A 3 -61.72 -15.96 -38.98
N ARG A 4 -61.70 -16.53 -37.76
CA ARG A 4 -62.75 -17.34 -37.05
C ARG A 4 -62.14 -18.02 -35.81
N ARG A 5 -62.42 -17.60 -34.56
CA ARG A 5 -63.57 -17.93 -33.66
C ARG A 5 -63.94 -19.43 -33.65
N ARG A 6 -63.65 -20.19 -32.57
CA ARG A 6 -64.32 -20.38 -31.24
C ARG A 6 -65.49 -21.39 -31.26
N ALA A 7 -65.39 -22.43 -30.41
CA ALA A 7 -66.42 -23.11 -29.57
C ALA A 7 -66.16 -24.64 -29.50
N SER A 8 -65.73 -25.19 -28.36
CA SER A 8 -66.50 -25.68 -27.19
C SER A 8 -67.14 -27.06 -27.38
N LYS A 9 -66.73 -28.04 -26.56
CA LYS A 9 -67.63 -29.03 -25.93
C LYS A 9 -67.11 -29.40 -24.53
N HIS A 10 -68.01 -29.28 -23.56
CA HIS A 10 -67.88 -29.67 -22.16
C HIS A 10 -68.02 -31.18 -21.96
N GLY A 11 -67.48 -31.71 -20.85
CA GLY A 11 -67.83 -33.03 -20.31
C GLY A 11 -67.13 -33.40 -19.00
N VAL A 12 -67.84 -33.20 -17.87
CA VAL A 12 -67.87 -34.02 -16.62
C VAL A 12 -66.57 -34.10 -15.77
N VAL A 13 -66.43 -33.29 -14.70
CA VAL A 13 -66.70 -33.58 -13.27
C VAL A 13 -65.98 -34.83 -12.70
N ALA A 14 -64.93 -34.59 -11.91
CA ALA A 14 -64.65 -35.32 -10.67
C ALA A 14 -63.78 -34.46 -9.74
N LEU A 15 -64.40 -34.06 -8.62
CA LEU A 15 -63.83 -33.33 -7.50
C LEU A 15 -63.06 -34.32 -6.60
N CYS A 16 -61.74 -34.16 -6.48
CA CYS A 16 -60.97 -34.75 -5.38
C CYS A 16 -60.04 -33.68 -4.80
N LEU A 17 -60.55 -33.00 -3.77
CA LEU A 17 -59.76 -32.24 -2.80
C LEU A 17 -58.85 -33.22 -2.05
N LEU A 18 -57.54 -33.10 -2.23
CA LEU A 18 -56.54 -33.63 -1.32
C LEU A 18 -55.62 -32.50 -0.90
N LEU A 19 -56.02 -31.85 0.19
CA LEU A 19 -55.13 -31.12 1.09
C LEU A 19 -54.13 -32.11 1.67
N VAL A 20 -52.89 -32.06 1.19
CA VAL A 20 -51.75 -32.63 1.91
C VAL A 20 -50.86 -31.48 2.32
N SER A 21 -51.06 -31.04 3.56
CA SER A 21 -50.16 -30.16 4.29
C SER A 21 -48.87 -30.94 4.60
N LEU A 22 -47.88 -30.86 3.70
CA LEU A 22 -46.51 -31.20 4.05
C LEU A 22 -45.86 -29.98 4.70
N VAL A 23 -46.04 -29.86 6.02
CA VAL A 23 -45.10 -29.11 6.86
C VAL A 23 -43.81 -29.93 6.89
N GLY A 24 -42.99 -29.76 5.87
CA GLY A 24 -41.61 -30.20 5.90
C GLY A 24 -40.83 -29.23 6.79
N CYS A 25 -40.54 -29.64 8.02
CA CYS A 25 -39.46 -29.06 8.82
C CYS A 25 -38.13 -29.38 8.12
N GLY A 26 -37.84 -28.68 7.02
CA GLY A 26 -36.53 -28.67 6.39
C GLY A 26 -35.58 -27.83 7.24
N GLY A 27 -35.02 -28.43 8.29
CA GLY A 27 -33.88 -27.84 8.98
C GLY A 27 -32.76 -27.63 7.97
N ARG A 28 -32.33 -26.38 7.77
CA ARG A 28 -31.10 -26.06 7.04
C ARG A 28 -29.96 -26.91 7.63
N PRO A 29 -29.04 -27.45 6.81
CA PRO A 29 -27.95 -28.26 7.35
C PRO A 29 -27.20 -27.45 8.42
N ALA A 30 -26.86 -28.09 9.54
CA ALA A 30 -26.29 -27.43 10.72
C ALA A 30 -24.94 -26.69 10.44
N SER A 31 -24.30 -27.00 9.31
CA SER A 31 -23.14 -26.26 8.78
C SER A 31 -23.51 -24.86 8.28
N ASP A 32 -24.64 -24.74 7.56
CA ASP A 32 -25.10 -23.47 6.99
C ASP A 32 -25.58 -22.51 8.09
N THR A 33 -26.18 -23.05 9.16
CA THR A 33 -26.57 -22.24 10.32
C THR A 33 -25.34 -21.75 11.08
N ALA A 34 -24.37 -22.62 11.38
CA ALA A 34 -23.16 -22.21 12.10
C ALA A 34 -22.33 -21.18 11.33
N ARG A 35 -22.19 -21.34 10.01
CA ARG A 35 -21.54 -20.31 9.16
C ARG A 35 -22.25 -18.97 9.26
N ALA A 36 -23.57 -18.97 9.17
CA ALA A 36 -24.36 -17.75 9.30
C ALA A 36 -24.29 -17.15 10.71
N ASP A 37 -24.21 -17.97 11.75
CA ASP A 37 -24.09 -17.53 13.15
C ASP A 37 -22.73 -16.86 13.40
N VAL A 38 -21.65 -17.45 12.89
CA VAL A 38 -20.30 -16.87 12.94
C VAL A 38 -20.23 -15.59 12.11
N GLN A 39 -20.82 -15.54 10.92
CA GLN A 39 -20.88 -14.29 10.16
C GLN A 39 -21.60 -13.19 10.96
N ARG A 40 -22.75 -13.48 11.59
CA ARG A 40 -23.45 -12.50 12.43
C ARG A 40 -22.64 -12.08 13.66
N LEU A 41 -21.81 -12.97 14.21
CA LEU A 41 -20.87 -12.63 15.28
C LEU A 41 -19.85 -11.60 14.78
N LEU A 42 -19.25 -11.84 13.61
CA LEU A 42 -18.27 -10.94 13.01
C LEU A 42 -18.91 -9.60 12.59
N ASP A 43 -20.17 -9.59 12.14
CA ASP A 43 -20.90 -8.35 11.83
C ASP A 43 -21.08 -7.49 13.09
N ARG A 44 -21.44 -8.11 14.22
CA ARG A 44 -21.53 -7.40 15.53
C ARG A 44 -20.17 -6.92 16.00
N ARG A 45 -19.11 -7.72 15.81
CA ARG A 45 -17.73 -7.34 16.11
C ARG A 45 -17.32 -6.12 15.29
N SER A 46 -17.64 -6.11 14.00
CA SER A 46 -17.38 -4.99 13.09
C SER A 46 -18.06 -3.70 13.56
N ALA A 47 -19.34 -3.77 13.92
CA ALA A 47 -20.07 -2.60 14.45
C ALA A 47 -19.41 -2.08 15.74
N ALA A 48 -19.01 -2.96 16.66
CA ALA A 48 -18.34 -2.57 17.89
C ALA A 48 -16.98 -1.89 17.66
N VAL A 49 -16.23 -2.29 16.62
CA VAL A 49 -14.98 -1.62 16.21
C VAL A 49 -15.26 -0.21 15.72
N LEU A 50 -16.21 -0.05 14.81
CA LEU A 50 -16.58 1.26 14.24
C LEU A 50 -17.11 2.23 15.31
N ASP A 51 -17.96 1.73 16.21
CA ASP A 51 -18.53 2.52 17.31
C ASP A 51 -17.53 2.73 18.46
N ARG A 52 -16.37 2.08 18.42
CA ARG A 52 -15.38 2.01 19.51
C ARG A 52 -16.00 1.53 20.84
N ASP A 53 -17.03 0.69 20.76
CA ASP A 53 -17.78 0.18 21.90
C ASP A 53 -17.09 -1.06 22.48
N ARG A 54 -16.27 -0.82 23.49
CA ARG A 54 -15.56 -1.85 24.26
C ARG A 54 -16.50 -2.91 24.84
N ALA A 55 -17.67 -2.51 25.34
CA ALA A 55 -18.62 -3.44 25.97
C ALA A 55 -19.31 -4.31 24.92
N ALA A 56 -19.63 -3.76 23.74
CA ALA A 56 -20.12 -4.54 22.61
C ALA A 56 -19.07 -5.50 22.08
N PHE A 57 -17.81 -5.07 21.95
CA PHE A 57 -16.74 -5.93 21.44
C PHE A 57 -16.49 -7.13 22.34
N ARG A 58 -16.45 -6.92 23.68
CA ARG A 58 -16.35 -8.01 24.68
C ARG A 58 -17.46 -9.05 24.61
N ARG A 59 -18.63 -8.71 24.06
CA ARG A 59 -19.71 -9.70 23.85
C ARG A 59 -19.47 -10.59 22.62
N THR A 60 -18.44 -10.30 21.83
CA THR A 60 -18.12 -11.03 20.60
C THR A 60 -16.83 -11.83 20.68
N GLY A 61 -15.99 -11.57 21.68
CA GLY A 61 -14.69 -12.21 21.78
C GLY A 61 -13.77 -11.49 22.76
N ASP A 62 -12.59 -12.06 22.95
CA ASP A 62 -11.53 -11.45 23.74
C ASP A 62 -11.02 -10.16 23.09
N LEU A 63 -10.43 -9.29 23.92
CA LEU A 63 -10.01 -7.93 23.57
C LEU A 63 -8.64 -7.85 22.86
N ASP A 64 -8.01 -8.99 22.57
CA ASP A 64 -6.60 -9.16 22.21
C ASP A 64 -5.95 -8.01 21.43
N TRP A 65 -6.53 -7.60 20.30
CA TRP A 65 -6.04 -6.48 19.48
C TRP A 65 -6.95 -5.24 19.51
N PHE A 66 -8.16 -5.32 20.06
CA PHE A 66 -9.13 -4.23 19.99
C PHE A 66 -8.64 -2.96 20.64
N GLU A 67 -8.06 -3.09 21.83
CA GLU A 67 -7.50 -1.94 22.53
C GLU A 67 -6.37 -1.31 21.73
N ASN A 68 -5.58 -2.13 21.03
CA ASN A 68 -4.50 -1.65 20.18
C ASN A 68 -5.01 -0.78 19.03
N ALA A 69 -6.15 -1.15 18.44
CA ALA A 69 -6.70 -0.46 17.26
C ALA A 69 -7.71 0.64 17.59
N ARG A 70 -8.17 0.76 18.85
CA ARG A 70 -9.31 1.61 19.23
C ARG A 70 -9.13 3.10 18.91
N GLY A 71 -7.88 3.58 18.92
CA GLY A 71 -7.53 4.96 18.57
C GLY A 71 -7.61 5.26 17.06
N VAL A 72 -7.49 4.23 16.22
CA VAL A 72 -7.43 4.36 14.76
C VAL A 72 -8.78 4.88 14.21
N PRO A 73 -8.77 5.87 13.31
CA PRO A 73 -10.00 6.46 12.77
C PRO A 73 -10.52 5.62 11.58
N PHE A 74 -11.11 4.46 11.85
CA PHE A 74 -11.73 3.66 10.79
C PHE A 74 -13.03 4.28 10.30
N ALA A 75 -13.20 4.35 8.97
CA ALA A 75 -14.46 4.71 8.30
C ALA A 75 -15.27 3.50 7.83
N ALA A 76 -14.61 2.34 7.69
CA ALA A 76 -15.26 1.07 7.40
C ALA A 76 -14.45 -0.06 8.04
N TRP A 77 -15.16 -1.10 8.45
CA TRP A 77 -14.62 -2.33 9.00
C TRP A 77 -15.66 -3.43 8.75
N SER A 78 -15.26 -4.51 8.09
CA SER A 78 -16.14 -5.64 7.84
C SER A 78 -15.35 -6.92 7.65
N TYR A 79 -15.87 -8.02 8.18
CA TYR A 79 -15.36 -9.35 7.90
C TYR A 79 -16.24 -10.08 6.90
N ARG A 80 -15.62 -10.84 6.02
CA ARG A 80 -16.26 -11.83 5.16
C ARG A 80 -15.71 -13.21 5.49
N LEU A 81 -16.54 -14.07 6.07
CA LEU A 81 -16.18 -15.44 6.40
C LEU A 81 -15.98 -16.27 5.13
N THR A 82 -14.75 -16.74 4.89
CA THR A 82 -14.37 -17.53 3.70
C THR A 82 -14.44 -19.03 3.97
N ALA A 83 -13.96 -19.48 5.14
CA ALA A 83 -14.01 -20.88 5.56
C ALA A 83 -14.36 -21.02 7.04
N LEU A 84 -14.95 -22.16 7.41
CA LEU A 84 -15.26 -22.52 8.80
C LEU A 84 -15.07 -24.02 8.99
N HIS A 85 -14.13 -24.38 9.87
CA HIS A 85 -13.81 -25.76 10.24
C HIS A 85 -14.21 -25.99 11.69
N ARG A 86 -15.23 -26.81 11.92
CA ARG A 86 -15.79 -27.04 13.26
C ARG A 86 -15.26 -28.34 13.86
N ASP A 87 -14.98 -28.32 15.15
CA ASP A 87 -14.69 -29.50 15.96
C ASP A 87 -15.50 -29.43 17.27
N GLY A 88 -16.69 -30.02 17.26
CA GLY A 88 -17.61 -29.99 18.40
C GLY A 88 -17.98 -28.56 18.84
N ALA A 89 -17.47 -28.17 20.01
CA ALA A 89 -17.71 -26.87 20.63
C ALA A 89 -16.70 -25.78 20.23
N THR A 90 -15.71 -26.10 19.39
CA THR A 90 -14.73 -25.15 18.88
C THR A 90 -14.77 -25.07 17.35
N ALA A 91 -14.18 -24.02 16.80
CA ALA A 91 -13.99 -23.88 15.37
C ALA A 91 -12.76 -23.04 15.02
N THR A 92 -12.22 -23.26 13.83
CA THR A 92 -11.29 -22.35 13.16
C THR A 92 -12.01 -21.71 11.98
N ALA A 93 -12.01 -20.38 11.93
CA ALA A 93 -12.54 -19.61 10.82
C ALA A 93 -11.41 -18.93 10.04
N GLU A 94 -11.58 -18.89 8.73
CA GLU A 94 -10.84 -17.98 7.86
C GLU A 94 -11.78 -16.86 7.43
N ALA A 95 -11.31 -15.63 7.51
CA ALA A 95 -12.06 -14.47 7.08
C ALA A 95 -11.17 -13.51 6.31
N GLU A 96 -11.77 -12.78 5.38
CA GLU A 96 -11.20 -11.58 4.81
C GLU A 96 -11.70 -10.39 5.63
N LEU A 97 -10.77 -9.55 6.11
CA LEU A 97 -11.06 -8.30 6.79
C LEU A 97 -10.84 -7.16 5.79
N ASP A 98 -11.90 -6.40 5.55
CA ASP A 98 -11.87 -5.15 4.81
C ASP A 98 -11.97 -3.97 5.77
N TYR A 99 -11.07 -3.01 5.66
CA TYR A 99 -11.15 -1.77 6.43
C TYR A 99 -10.79 -0.54 5.59
N ARG A 100 -11.22 0.63 6.05
CA ARG A 100 -10.82 1.93 5.51
C ARG A 100 -10.49 2.88 6.63
N ILE A 101 -9.42 3.64 6.47
CA ILE A 101 -9.08 4.78 7.30
C ILE A 101 -9.84 6.02 6.80
N GLN A 102 -10.52 6.69 7.72
CA GLN A 102 -11.35 7.85 7.44
C GLN A 102 -10.55 9.01 6.84
N GLY A 103 -10.95 9.43 5.65
CA GLY A 103 -10.37 10.55 4.93
C GLY A 103 -9.09 10.21 4.15
N TYR A 104 -8.66 8.95 4.16
CA TYR A 104 -7.46 8.50 3.45
C TYR A 104 -7.77 7.41 2.42
N ASP A 105 -8.53 6.39 2.82
CA ASP A 105 -8.81 5.26 1.95
C ASP A 105 -10.08 5.45 1.12
N ASN A 106 -9.92 5.55 -0.20
CA ASN A 106 -11.04 5.59 -1.15
C ASN A 106 -11.60 4.18 -1.45
N ALA A 107 -10.83 3.14 -1.15
CA ALA A 107 -11.18 1.73 -1.29
C ALA A 107 -10.71 0.94 -0.06
N PRO A 108 -11.29 -0.23 0.21
CA PRO A 108 -10.87 -1.05 1.34
C PRO A 108 -9.44 -1.58 1.16
N VAL A 109 -8.71 -1.63 2.27
CA VAL A 109 -7.58 -2.55 2.44
C VAL A 109 -8.16 -3.90 2.84
N SER A 110 -7.78 -4.96 2.13
CA SER A 110 -8.26 -6.34 2.36
C SER A 110 -7.13 -7.22 2.89
N VAL A 111 -7.33 -7.86 4.03
CA VAL A 111 -6.33 -8.73 4.68
C VAL A 111 -6.94 -10.04 5.17
N GLY A 112 -6.16 -11.12 5.13
CA GLY A 112 -6.60 -12.42 5.60
C GLY A 112 -6.46 -12.56 7.12
N ARG A 113 -7.49 -13.07 7.79
CA ARG A 113 -7.51 -13.34 9.23
C ARG A 113 -7.84 -14.81 9.50
N THR A 114 -7.18 -15.37 10.50
CA THR A 114 -7.52 -16.67 11.08
C THR A 114 -8.03 -16.45 12.50
N LEU A 115 -9.22 -16.98 12.79
CA LEU A 115 -9.87 -16.85 14.09
C LEU A 115 -10.08 -18.23 14.71
N THR A 116 -9.84 -18.34 16.01
CA THR A 116 -10.30 -19.49 16.81
C THR A 116 -11.55 -19.10 17.56
N LEU A 117 -12.53 -20.01 17.61
CA LEU A 117 -13.83 -19.77 18.21
C LEU A 117 -14.22 -20.89 19.15
N SER A 118 -15.02 -20.52 20.16
CA SER A 118 -15.66 -21.45 21.09
C SER A 118 -17.16 -21.16 21.18
N LEU A 119 -17.95 -22.19 21.52
CA LEU A 119 -19.35 -22.04 21.90
C LEU A 119 -19.44 -21.80 23.41
N ASP A 120 -20.12 -20.73 23.80
CA ASP A 120 -20.46 -20.49 25.20
C ASP A 120 -21.55 -21.48 25.70
N ALA A 121 -21.85 -21.40 27.00
CA ALA A 121 -22.88 -22.25 27.62
C ALA A 121 -24.29 -22.02 27.05
N GLY A 122 -24.53 -20.89 26.37
CA GLY A 122 -25.77 -20.55 25.68
C GLY A 122 -25.81 -21.01 24.21
N GLY A 123 -24.75 -21.66 23.72
CA GLY A 123 -24.62 -22.08 22.32
C GLY A 123 -24.35 -20.93 21.35
N GLN A 124 -23.78 -19.82 21.83
CA GLN A 124 -23.36 -18.70 20.99
C GLN A 124 -21.86 -18.77 20.72
N TRP A 125 -21.47 -18.52 19.48
CA TRP A 125 -20.06 -18.43 19.11
C TRP A 125 -19.41 -17.19 19.71
N TYR A 126 -18.18 -17.36 20.17
CA TYR A 126 -17.30 -16.34 20.72
C TYR A 126 -15.93 -16.44 20.04
N VAL A 127 -15.31 -15.31 19.71
CA VAL A 127 -13.94 -15.29 19.16
C VAL A 127 -12.94 -15.35 20.31
N ASP A 128 -12.20 -16.43 20.41
CA ASP A 128 -11.17 -16.59 21.44
C ASP A 128 -9.90 -15.86 21.04
N THR A 129 -9.45 -16.03 19.78
CA THR A 129 -8.26 -15.32 19.26
C THR A 129 -8.46 -14.95 17.80
N GLU A 130 -7.76 -13.91 17.37
CA GLU A 130 -7.69 -13.49 15.98
C GLU A 130 -6.26 -13.10 15.65
N LYS A 131 -5.73 -13.63 14.55
CA LYS A 131 -4.38 -13.36 14.06
C LYS A 131 -4.34 -13.22 12.54
N PRO A 132 -3.27 -12.66 11.96
CA PRO A 132 -3.06 -12.70 10.52
C PRO A 132 -3.13 -14.14 9.99
N ALA A 133 -3.74 -14.32 8.82
CA ALA A 133 -3.67 -15.58 8.10
C ALA A 133 -2.22 -15.85 7.64
N GLU A 134 -1.86 -17.12 7.41
CA GLU A 134 -0.47 -17.54 7.12
C GLU A 134 0.22 -16.77 5.98
N LYS A 135 -0.55 -16.33 4.98
CA LYS A 135 -0.04 -15.58 3.81
C LYS A 135 -0.48 -14.11 3.79
N SER A 136 -0.95 -13.60 4.92
CA SER A 136 -1.35 -12.21 5.07
C SER A 136 -0.27 -11.45 5.84
N ALA A 137 0.03 -10.23 5.39
CA ALA A 137 0.82 -9.31 6.19
C ALA A 137 0.12 -9.00 7.51
N GLU A 138 0.91 -8.71 8.54
CA GLU A 138 0.43 -8.14 9.79
C GLU A 138 -0.17 -6.75 9.56
N GLN A 139 -1.04 -6.33 10.46
CA GLN A 139 -1.47 -4.94 10.57
C GLN A 139 -0.81 -4.29 11.78
N LEU A 140 -0.73 -2.96 11.78
CA LEU A 140 0.02 -2.24 12.83
C LEU A 140 -0.51 -2.54 14.25
N TRP A 141 -1.82 -2.76 14.40
CA TRP A 141 -2.44 -3.13 15.69
C TRP A 141 -2.20 -4.59 16.11
N ASP A 142 -1.70 -5.45 15.22
CA ASP A 142 -1.21 -6.79 15.59
C ASP A 142 0.13 -6.70 16.34
N GLN A 143 0.85 -5.57 16.23
CA GLN A 143 2.19 -5.36 16.80
C GLN A 143 2.18 -4.69 18.18
N GLY A 144 1.03 -4.21 18.65
CA GLY A 144 0.89 -3.51 19.92
C GLY A 144 -0.01 -2.28 19.82
N GLU A 145 -0.10 -1.50 20.90
CA GLU A 145 -0.97 -0.33 20.98
C GLU A 145 -0.62 0.71 19.91
N VAL A 146 -1.63 1.13 19.12
CA VAL A 146 -1.43 2.11 18.04
C VAL A 146 -1.74 3.51 18.54
N ALA A 147 -0.68 4.31 18.68
CA ALA A 147 -0.80 5.76 18.83
C ALA A 147 -1.07 6.42 17.47
N VAL A 148 -1.85 7.50 17.48
CA VAL A 148 -2.29 8.21 16.28
C VAL A 148 -2.01 9.70 16.42
N VAL A 149 -1.27 10.25 15.45
CA VAL A 149 -1.05 11.69 15.31
C VAL A 149 -1.55 12.14 13.94
N ARG A 150 -2.19 13.31 13.90
CA ARG A 150 -2.63 13.96 12.66
C ARG A 150 -1.78 15.20 12.42
N GLY A 151 -1.13 15.26 11.27
CA GLY A 151 -0.54 16.48 10.73
C GLY A 151 -1.53 17.23 9.84
N GLU A 152 -1.08 18.31 9.22
CA GLU A 152 -1.83 19.06 8.20
C GLU A 152 -2.08 18.22 6.95
N HIS A 153 -1.08 17.44 6.55
CA HIS A 153 -1.08 16.61 5.34
C HIS A 153 -0.88 15.12 5.64
N SER A 154 -0.98 14.69 6.90
CA SER A 154 -0.64 13.31 7.26
C SER A 154 -1.48 12.70 8.38
N LEU A 155 -1.58 11.37 8.33
CA LEU A 155 -1.98 10.54 9.46
C LEU A 155 -0.81 9.61 9.79
N VAL A 156 -0.22 9.79 10.96
CA VAL A 156 0.88 8.97 11.45
C VAL A 156 0.33 7.98 12.48
N LEU A 157 0.56 6.70 12.23
CA LEU A 157 0.17 5.59 13.11
C LEU A 157 1.44 4.90 13.60
N GLY A 158 1.60 4.74 14.91
CA GLY A 158 2.77 4.07 15.47
C GLY A 158 2.41 2.95 16.44
N ALA A 159 2.97 1.76 16.25
CA ALA A 159 2.84 0.64 17.19
C ALA A 159 3.86 0.79 18.31
N GLU A 160 3.39 0.92 19.56
CA GLU A 160 4.23 1.08 20.75
C GLU A 160 5.21 2.27 20.67
N GLN A 161 4.87 3.28 19.88
CA GLN A 161 5.68 4.49 19.69
C GLN A 161 5.18 5.64 20.56
N SER A 162 6.11 6.50 20.98
CA SER A 162 5.74 7.72 21.70
C SER A 162 5.10 8.75 20.77
N THR A 163 4.17 9.55 21.28
CA THR A 163 3.52 10.59 20.49
C THR A 163 4.50 11.63 19.95
N GLU A 164 5.59 11.91 20.68
CA GLU A 164 6.64 12.85 20.26
C GLU A 164 7.35 12.38 18.98
N ILE A 165 7.66 11.07 18.88
CA ILE A 165 8.23 10.49 17.67
C ILE A 165 7.25 10.62 16.51
N LEU A 166 5.97 10.33 16.73
CA LEU A 166 4.95 10.42 15.67
C LEU A 166 4.74 11.87 15.19
N HIS A 167 4.79 12.84 16.09
CA HIS A 167 4.76 14.26 15.74
C HIS A 167 5.93 14.65 14.83
N SER A 168 7.14 14.10 15.08
CA SER A 168 8.28 14.37 14.19
C SER A 168 8.07 13.88 12.75
N PHE A 169 7.38 12.75 12.56
CA PHE A 169 7.02 12.27 11.22
C PHE A 169 5.91 13.09 10.59
N ALA A 170 4.95 13.58 11.38
CA ALA A 170 3.90 14.48 10.90
C ALA A 170 4.51 15.79 10.39
N ASP A 171 5.44 16.38 11.13
CA ASP A 171 6.16 17.60 10.72
C ASP A 171 6.92 17.38 9.41
N LEU A 172 7.64 16.27 9.27
CA LEU A 172 8.35 15.94 8.03
C LEU A 172 7.36 15.80 6.85
N ALA A 173 6.20 15.18 7.06
CA ALA A 173 5.19 14.98 6.03
C ALA A 173 4.53 16.31 5.62
N ASP A 174 4.31 17.20 6.58
CA ASP A 174 3.74 18.53 6.36
C ASP A 174 4.70 19.44 5.56
N HIS A 175 6.01 19.15 5.56
CA HIS A 175 6.97 19.76 4.62
C HIS A 175 7.05 19.02 3.28
N ALA A 176 7.01 17.68 3.29
CA ALA A 176 7.15 16.84 2.11
C ALA A 176 6.00 17.05 1.11
N VAL A 177 4.75 17.07 1.57
CA VAL A 177 3.57 17.12 0.70
C VAL A 177 3.50 18.41 -0.13
N PRO A 178 3.73 19.61 0.42
CA PRO A 178 3.83 20.84 -0.38
C PRO A 178 5.01 20.83 -1.36
N ALA A 179 6.18 20.31 -0.95
CA ALA A 179 7.35 20.22 -1.83
C ALA A 179 7.10 19.31 -3.03
N VAL A 180 6.55 18.12 -2.79
CA VAL A 180 6.14 17.18 -3.84
C VAL A 180 5.06 17.79 -4.73
N SER A 181 4.08 18.49 -4.15
CA SER A 181 3.03 19.16 -4.94
C SER A 181 3.58 20.27 -5.84
N ALA A 182 4.64 20.97 -5.43
CA ALA A 182 5.28 21.98 -6.26
C ALA A 182 6.02 21.36 -7.45
N ALA A 183 6.73 20.25 -7.25
CA ALA A 183 7.45 19.54 -8.30
C ALA A 183 6.51 18.76 -9.25
N TRP A 184 5.59 17.96 -8.70
CA TRP A 184 4.73 17.06 -9.45
C TRP A 184 3.43 17.73 -9.94
N GLY A 185 2.88 18.65 -9.17
CA GLY A 185 1.52 19.16 -9.34
C GLY A 185 0.57 18.66 -8.26
N THR A 186 -0.69 19.07 -8.34
CA THR A 186 -1.67 18.89 -7.26
C THR A 186 -2.75 17.84 -7.52
N ASP A 187 -2.67 17.12 -8.65
CA ASP A 187 -3.65 16.10 -9.04
C ASP A 187 -3.35 14.73 -8.42
N TRP A 188 -3.33 14.70 -7.09
CA TRP A 188 -3.18 13.51 -6.26
C TRP A 188 -3.79 13.81 -4.87
N SER A 189 -3.79 12.84 -3.95
CA SER A 189 -4.45 12.97 -2.65
C SER A 189 -3.97 14.17 -1.83
N ARG A 190 -2.68 14.55 -1.95
CA ARG A 190 -2.01 15.58 -1.13
C ARG A 190 -2.17 15.35 0.37
N HIS A 191 -2.24 14.07 0.72
CA HIS A 191 -2.17 13.59 2.10
C HIS A 191 -1.60 12.18 2.12
N VAL A 192 -0.84 11.84 3.16
CA VAL A 192 -0.13 10.57 3.29
C VAL A 192 -0.47 9.84 4.59
N VAL A 193 -0.41 8.52 4.57
CA VAL A 193 -0.47 7.68 5.78
C VAL A 193 0.93 7.15 6.07
N VAL A 194 1.47 7.47 7.25
CA VAL A 194 2.79 7.01 7.68
C VAL A 194 2.62 5.97 8.79
N LEU A 195 3.21 4.79 8.61
CA LEU A 195 3.23 3.72 9.60
C LEU A 195 4.62 3.63 10.23
N VAL A 196 4.66 3.68 11.56
CA VAL A 196 5.88 3.64 12.36
C VAL A 196 5.85 2.39 13.25
N PRO A 197 6.32 1.23 12.76
CA PRO A 197 6.45 0.03 13.59
C PRO A 197 7.49 0.23 14.69
N ASN A 198 7.55 -0.68 15.67
CA ASN A 198 8.52 -0.62 16.77
C ASN A 198 9.93 -1.13 16.37
N SER A 199 10.05 -1.81 15.23
CA SER A 199 11.28 -2.50 14.82
C SER A 199 11.32 -2.78 13.32
N LEU A 200 12.51 -3.14 12.80
CA LEU A 200 12.68 -3.68 11.45
C LEU A 200 11.85 -4.95 11.22
N ASP A 201 11.74 -5.83 12.20
CA ASP A 201 10.92 -7.04 12.09
C ASP A 201 9.43 -6.68 11.95
N GLY A 202 8.97 -5.67 12.71
CA GLY A 202 7.62 -5.12 12.57
C GLY A 202 7.36 -4.54 11.18
N MET A 203 8.30 -3.76 10.63
CA MET A 203 8.21 -3.29 9.23
C MET A 203 8.09 -4.45 8.25
N ALA A 204 8.93 -5.47 8.40
CA ALA A 204 8.96 -6.63 7.52
C ALA A 204 7.63 -7.41 7.57
N ALA A 205 7.04 -7.55 8.75
CA ALA A 205 5.74 -8.19 8.95
C ALA A 205 4.58 -7.40 8.30
N LEU A 206 4.60 -6.06 8.35
CA LEU A 206 3.64 -5.20 7.62
C LEU A 206 3.76 -5.34 6.09
N LEU A 207 4.96 -5.67 5.60
CA LEU A 207 5.26 -5.87 4.18
C LEU A 207 5.12 -7.33 3.73
N GLY A 208 4.81 -8.26 4.65
CA GLY A 208 4.68 -9.68 4.36
C GLY A 208 5.97 -10.31 3.80
N SER A 209 7.14 -9.78 4.19
CA SER A 209 8.44 -10.15 3.62
C SER A 209 9.52 -10.27 4.71
N PRO A 210 10.65 -10.96 4.46
CA PRO A 210 11.70 -11.10 5.47
C PRO A 210 12.42 -9.79 5.80
N ALA A 211 12.77 -9.57 7.07
CA ALA A 211 13.49 -8.39 7.54
C ALA A 211 14.83 -8.14 6.83
N SER A 212 15.50 -9.20 6.37
CA SER A 212 16.74 -9.08 5.59
C SER A 212 16.58 -8.25 4.32
N SER A 213 15.39 -8.23 3.72
CA SER A 213 15.11 -7.48 2.49
C SER A 213 15.05 -5.97 2.71
N TYR A 214 14.90 -5.51 3.95
CA TYR A 214 14.72 -4.08 4.27
C TYR A 214 15.85 -3.49 5.13
N ARG A 215 16.91 -4.25 5.37
CA ARG A 215 18.06 -3.77 6.13
C ARG A 215 18.74 -2.62 5.39
N GLY A 216 18.84 -1.47 6.05
CA GLY A 216 19.44 -0.25 5.47
C GLY A 216 18.48 0.58 4.61
N ILE A 217 17.25 0.11 4.40
CA ILE A 217 16.18 0.90 3.78
C ILE A 217 15.47 1.67 4.88
N ALA A 218 15.40 3.00 4.75
CA ALA A 218 14.86 3.88 5.79
C ALA A 218 13.32 3.93 5.80
N ALA A 219 12.68 3.79 4.64
CA ALA A 219 11.23 3.72 4.51
C ALA A 219 10.85 3.02 3.19
N VAL A 220 9.60 2.56 3.08
CA VAL A 220 9.03 1.98 1.86
C VAL A 220 7.59 2.45 1.70
N THR A 221 7.22 2.89 0.50
CA THR A 221 5.82 3.18 0.14
C THR A 221 5.14 1.94 -0.45
N THR A 222 4.09 1.44 0.20
CA THR A 222 3.27 0.34 -0.32
C THR A 222 2.23 0.84 -1.32
N GLY A 223 1.94 0.01 -2.32
CA GLY A 223 0.96 0.25 -3.39
C GLY A 223 1.34 -0.55 -4.63
N GLU A 224 0.39 -1.23 -5.29
CA GLU A 224 0.71 -1.97 -6.52
C GLU A 224 0.95 -0.98 -7.67
N THR A 225 1.97 -1.22 -8.49
CA THR A 225 2.22 -0.43 -9.69
C THR A 225 1.03 -0.53 -10.65
N GLY A 226 0.57 0.61 -11.17
CA GLY A 226 -0.63 0.66 -12.00
C GLY A 226 -1.95 0.38 -11.26
N SER A 227 -1.96 0.42 -9.91
CA SER A 227 -3.20 0.40 -9.14
C SER A 227 -4.17 1.47 -9.65
N PRO A 228 -5.45 1.13 -9.88
CA PRO A 228 -6.44 2.13 -10.26
C PRO A 228 -6.57 3.20 -9.16
N ALA A 229 -7.01 4.41 -9.51
CA ALA A 229 -7.29 5.49 -8.56
C ALA A 229 -8.29 5.10 -7.45
N SER A 230 -8.98 3.97 -7.62
CA SER A 230 -9.86 3.33 -6.64
C SER A 230 -9.15 2.29 -5.76
N ALA A 231 -7.83 2.35 -5.59
CA ALA A 231 -7.10 1.56 -4.60
C ALA A 231 -7.17 2.23 -3.21
N PRO A 232 -6.93 1.48 -2.10
CA PRO A 232 -6.66 2.11 -0.81
C PRO A 232 -5.46 3.05 -0.92
N ALA A 233 -5.34 4.01 0.00
CA ALA A 233 -4.20 4.91 -0.04
C ALA A 233 -2.89 4.14 0.21
N ASP A 234 -1.83 4.55 -0.47
CA ASP A 234 -0.48 4.08 -0.22
C ASP A 234 -0.09 4.29 1.26
N ARG A 235 0.76 3.41 1.80
CA ARG A 235 1.31 3.53 3.16
C ARG A 235 2.81 3.74 3.09
N ILE A 236 3.30 4.79 3.72
CA ILE A 236 4.74 4.98 3.93
C ILE A 236 5.12 4.27 5.22
N ILE A 237 5.84 3.16 5.14
CA ILE A 237 6.25 2.35 6.28
C ILE A 237 7.71 2.68 6.61
N VAL A 238 7.95 3.14 7.83
CA VAL A 238 9.29 3.55 8.28
C VAL A 238 10.05 2.36 8.88
N ASN A 239 11.34 2.28 8.59
CA ASN A 239 12.28 1.45 9.33
C ASN A 239 12.87 2.27 10.49
N PRO A 240 12.43 2.08 11.75
CA PRO A 240 12.89 2.91 12.86
C PRO A 240 14.41 2.84 13.07
N ASP A 241 15.05 1.71 12.75
CA ASP A 241 16.50 1.51 12.94
C ASP A 241 17.32 2.32 11.93
N ALA A 242 16.98 2.20 10.64
CA ALA A 242 17.68 2.92 9.57
C ALA A 242 17.33 4.41 9.56
N TYR A 243 16.09 4.77 9.91
CA TYR A 243 15.68 6.18 9.99
C TYR A 243 16.31 6.90 11.18
N GLY A 244 16.53 6.19 12.29
CA GLY A 244 17.13 6.73 13.51
C GLY A 244 18.57 7.21 13.36
N VAL A 245 19.33 6.67 12.40
CA VAL A 245 20.72 7.06 12.14
C VAL A 245 20.87 8.23 11.15
N LEU A 246 19.78 8.65 10.50
CA LEU A 246 19.77 9.79 9.58
C LEU A 246 19.80 11.11 10.36
N GLY A 247 20.55 12.09 9.84
CA GLY A 247 20.40 13.49 10.25
C GLY A 247 19.14 14.12 9.66
N ASP A 248 18.73 15.28 10.15
CA ASP A 248 17.45 15.92 9.80
C ASP A 248 17.23 16.10 8.29
N VAL A 249 18.27 16.50 7.55
CA VAL A 249 18.21 16.61 6.08
C VAL A 249 17.94 15.24 5.44
N GLY A 250 18.59 14.18 5.91
CA GLY A 250 18.38 12.83 5.37
C GLY A 250 16.97 12.32 5.64
N LYS A 251 16.43 12.58 6.84
CA LYS A 251 15.04 12.25 7.19
C LYS A 251 14.06 12.95 6.25
N GLN A 252 14.22 14.26 6.06
CA GLN A 252 13.36 15.02 5.15
C GLN A 252 13.46 14.52 3.70
N VAL A 253 14.68 14.24 3.21
CA VAL A 253 14.89 13.70 1.86
C VAL A 253 14.14 12.39 1.70
N VAL A 254 14.31 11.43 2.62
CA VAL A 254 13.64 10.12 2.57
C VAL A 254 12.12 10.28 2.59
N LEU A 255 11.55 11.07 3.50
CA LEU A 255 10.09 11.18 3.54
C LEU A 255 9.52 11.89 2.32
N THR A 256 10.26 12.85 1.75
CA THR A 256 9.88 13.53 0.50
C THR A 256 9.98 12.60 -0.69
N HIS A 257 10.99 11.71 -0.72
CA HIS A 257 11.12 10.63 -1.69
C HIS A 257 9.90 9.69 -1.62
N GLU A 258 9.56 9.16 -0.44
CA GLU A 258 8.39 8.27 -0.28
C GLU A 258 7.08 8.96 -0.64
N THR A 259 6.90 10.22 -0.25
CA THR A 259 5.74 11.03 -0.62
C THR A 259 5.65 11.23 -2.14
N THR A 260 6.78 11.25 -2.84
CA THR A 260 6.81 11.34 -4.30
C THR A 260 6.20 10.08 -4.94
N HIS A 261 6.47 8.88 -4.41
CA HIS A 261 5.83 7.66 -4.91
C HIS A 261 4.30 7.68 -4.76
N VAL A 262 3.80 8.23 -3.65
CA VAL A 262 2.35 8.41 -3.45
C VAL A 262 1.77 9.34 -4.53
N ALA A 263 2.45 10.46 -4.81
CA ALA A 263 2.00 11.44 -5.78
C ALA A 263 2.08 10.92 -7.24
N THR A 264 3.09 10.10 -7.56
CA THR A 264 3.33 9.59 -8.92
C THR A 264 2.58 8.29 -9.21
N ARG A 265 2.04 7.59 -8.21
CA ARG A 265 1.43 6.24 -8.33
C ARG A 265 0.55 6.03 -9.55
N ALA A 266 -0.39 6.93 -9.80
CA ALA A 266 -1.34 6.85 -10.93
C ALA A 266 -0.67 6.97 -12.32
N HIS A 267 0.59 7.42 -12.34
CA HIS A 267 1.43 7.61 -13.52
C HIS A 267 2.65 6.69 -13.51
N THR A 268 2.68 5.67 -12.66
CA THR A 268 3.75 4.66 -12.62
C THR A 268 3.18 3.32 -13.04
N SER A 269 3.69 2.75 -14.12
CA SER A 269 3.24 1.47 -14.68
C SER A 269 4.41 0.50 -14.84
N ALA A 270 4.14 -0.73 -15.32
CA ALA A 270 5.19 -1.67 -15.69
C ALA A 270 6.16 -1.12 -16.77
N ALA A 271 5.75 -0.08 -17.51
CA ALA A 271 6.60 0.59 -18.47
C ALA A 271 7.61 1.54 -17.84
N THR A 272 7.39 1.99 -16.60
CA THR A 272 8.32 2.90 -15.90
C THR A 272 9.53 2.11 -15.38
N PRO A 273 10.76 2.39 -15.86
CA PRO A 273 11.97 1.75 -15.33
C PRO A 273 12.33 2.28 -13.94
N LEU A 274 12.99 1.45 -13.13
CA LEU A 274 13.35 1.81 -11.76
C LEU A 274 14.30 3.01 -11.71
N TRP A 275 15.24 3.12 -12.65
CA TRP A 275 16.12 4.31 -12.71
C TRP A 275 15.34 5.62 -12.82
N LEU A 276 14.17 5.62 -13.48
CA LEU A 276 13.31 6.79 -13.62
C LEU A 276 12.37 6.94 -12.42
N SER A 277 11.81 5.83 -11.91
CA SER A 277 10.96 5.83 -10.71
C SER A 277 11.71 6.37 -9.49
N GLU A 278 12.81 5.71 -9.14
CA GLU A 278 13.65 6.04 -7.99
C GLU A 278 14.40 7.34 -8.22
N GLY A 279 14.93 7.54 -9.42
CA GLY A 279 15.66 8.76 -9.76
C GLY A 279 14.81 10.02 -9.68
N TYR A 280 13.52 9.95 -10.05
CA TYR A 280 12.59 11.07 -9.91
C TYR A 280 12.25 11.34 -8.44
N ALA A 281 12.02 10.28 -7.66
CA ALA A 281 11.77 10.40 -6.21
C ALA A 281 12.97 11.01 -5.48
N ASP A 282 14.20 10.60 -5.80
CA ASP A 282 15.43 11.22 -5.29
C ASP A 282 15.60 12.66 -5.78
N PHE A 283 15.26 12.94 -7.04
CA PHE A 283 15.34 14.29 -7.58
C PHE A 283 14.47 15.26 -6.75
N VAL A 284 13.22 14.87 -6.48
CA VAL A 284 12.31 15.66 -5.65
C VAL A 284 12.77 15.69 -4.20
N GLY A 285 13.23 14.56 -3.65
CA GLY A 285 13.72 14.47 -2.28
C GLY A 285 14.90 15.40 -1.99
N TYR A 286 15.84 15.51 -2.92
CA TYR A 286 16.99 16.41 -2.80
C TYR A 286 16.73 17.86 -3.22
N LEU A 287 15.57 18.17 -3.82
CA LEU A 287 15.24 19.51 -4.29
C LEU A 287 15.26 20.51 -3.13
N GLY A 288 16.02 21.59 -3.26
CA GLY A 288 16.15 22.60 -2.20
C GLY A 288 16.92 22.15 -0.94
N SER A 289 17.44 20.92 -0.87
CA SER A 289 18.17 20.40 0.30
C SER A 289 19.53 21.06 0.54
N GLY A 290 20.07 21.78 -0.44
CA GLY A 290 21.41 22.38 -0.41
C GLY A 290 22.57 21.40 -0.57
N ARG A 291 22.30 20.10 -0.81
CA ARG A 291 23.32 19.08 -1.05
C ARG A 291 23.91 19.23 -2.46
N SER A 292 25.23 19.14 -2.58
CA SER A 292 25.91 19.08 -3.88
C SER A 292 25.79 17.67 -4.50
N PRO A 293 25.99 17.53 -5.83
CA PRO A 293 26.11 16.23 -6.49
C PRO A 293 27.01 15.22 -5.78
N ALA A 294 28.22 15.62 -5.39
CA ALA A 294 29.14 14.73 -4.68
C ALA A 294 28.68 14.34 -3.26
N GLN A 295 27.84 15.15 -2.61
CA GLN A 295 27.30 14.84 -1.29
C GLN A 295 26.07 13.93 -1.34
N ALA A 296 25.23 14.07 -2.37
CA ALA A 296 24.01 13.28 -2.56
C ALA A 296 24.27 12.00 -3.36
N ALA A 297 25.35 11.95 -4.15
CA ALA A 297 25.79 10.77 -4.89
C ALA A 297 27.25 10.37 -4.58
N PRO A 298 27.59 10.05 -3.32
CA PRO A 298 28.96 9.77 -2.92
C PRO A 298 29.57 8.52 -3.57
N GLU A 299 28.82 7.44 -3.80
CA GLU A 299 29.39 6.21 -4.35
C GLU A 299 29.66 6.29 -5.85
N LEU A 300 28.79 6.98 -6.58
CA LEU A 300 28.93 7.31 -7.99
C LEU A 300 30.00 8.38 -8.18
N TRP A 301 30.07 9.37 -7.28
CA TRP A 301 31.16 10.34 -7.25
C TRP A 301 32.51 9.65 -7.19
N ARG A 302 32.72 8.72 -6.23
CA ARG A 302 33.96 7.94 -6.12
C ARG A 302 34.24 7.14 -7.39
N ALA A 303 33.24 6.48 -7.96
CA ALA A 303 33.42 5.72 -9.20
C ALA A 303 33.86 6.60 -10.38
N VAL A 304 33.24 7.78 -10.56
CA VAL A 304 33.61 8.73 -11.62
C VAL A 304 35.02 9.24 -11.42
N THR A 305 35.41 9.63 -10.19
CA THR A 305 36.77 10.12 -9.90
C THR A 305 37.84 9.03 -10.09
N ASP A 306 37.48 7.76 -9.91
CA ASP A 306 38.35 6.61 -10.18
C ASP A 306 38.41 6.23 -11.67
N GLY A 307 37.75 6.98 -12.56
CA GLY A 307 37.69 6.71 -13.99
C GLY A 307 36.70 5.59 -14.38
N ARG A 308 35.84 5.14 -13.46
CA ARG A 308 34.85 4.08 -13.66
C ARG A 308 33.45 4.66 -13.95
N VAL A 309 33.36 5.54 -14.95
CA VAL A 309 32.08 6.15 -15.36
C VAL A 309 31.15 5.10 -15.96
N PRO A 310 29.92 4.89 -15.42
CA PRO A 310 28.98 3.88 -15.93
C PRO A 310 28.70 4.00 -17.43
N ALA A 311 28.70 2.86 -18.12
CA ALA A 311 28.53 2.80 -19.58
C ALA A 311 27.09 3.02 -20.05
N THR A 312 26.12 2.59 -19.25
CA THR A 312 24.69 2.60 -19.54
C THR A 312 23.93 3.08 -18.30
N LEU A 313 22.67 3.48 -18.49
CA LEU A 313 21.75 3.67 -17.37
C LEU A 313 21.56 2.35 -16.60
N PRO A 314 21.27 2.41 -15.28
CA PRO A 314 20.98 1.22 -14.49
C PRO A 314 19.74 0.47 -15.01
N GLU A 315 19.81 -0.85 -14.98
CA GLU A 315 18.68 -1.73 -15.26
C GLU A 315 17.89 -2.02 -13.98
N ASP A 316 16.65 -2.50 -14.11
CA ASP A 316 15.80 -2.79 -12.93
C ASP A 316 16.44 -3.81 -11.97
N ALA A 317 17.28 -4.71 -12.48
CA ALA A 317 18.00 -5.70 -11.66
C ALA A 317 19.03 -5.05 -10.70
N ASP A 318 19.56 -3.88 -11.04
CA ASP A 318 20.55 -3.16 -10.22
C ASP A 318 19.95 -2.57 -8.95
N PHE A 319 18.61 -2.47 -8.88
CA PHE A 319 17.86 -2.00 -7.71
C PHE A 319 17.51 -3.13 -6.72
N GLY A 320 18.00 -4.35 -6.95
CA GLY A 320 17.74 -5.50 -6.10
C GLY A 320 18.52 -5.48 -4.78
N PHE A 321 17.81 -5.65 -3.66
CA PHE A 321 18.39 -5.67 -2.30
C PHE A 321 19.20 -6.93 -1.95
N SER A 322 19.29 -7.92 -2.84
CA SER A 322 20.11 -9.13 -2.66
C SER A 322 21.57 -8.95 -3.08
N GLY A 323 21.92 -7.79 -3.64
CA GLY A 323 23.24 -7.49 -4.20
C GLY A 323 24.20 -6.76 -3.25
N ASN A 324 25.23 -6.17 -3.84
CA ASN A 324 26.21 -5.33 -3.15
C ASN A 324 25.62 -3.94 -2.85
N ALA A 325 25.64 -3.53 -1.58
CA ALA A 325 25.08 -2.24 -1.13
C ALA A 325 25.69 -1.02 -1.86
N THR A 326 26.97 -1.09 -2.26
CA THR A 326 27.63 -0.02 -3.03
C THR A 326 27.10 0.06 -4.46
N GLU A 327 26.87 -1.08 -5.11
CA GLU A 327 26.31 -1.13 -6.47
C GLU A 327 24.85 -0.65 -6.47
N LEU A 328 24.08 -1.05 -5.46
CA LEU A 328 22.73 -0.56 -5.23
C LEU A 328 22.71 0.97 -5.07
N ALA A 329 23.55 1.53 -4.19
CA ALA A 329 23.65 2.97 -4.01
C ALA A 329 24.01 3.67 -5.33
N GLN A 330 24.97 3.13 -6.11
CA GLN A 330 25.33 3.67 -7.42
C GLN A 330 24.17 3.65 -8.42
N ALA A 331 23.28 2.66 -8.38
CA ALA A 331 22.11 2.59 -9.24
C ALA A 331 21.11 3.73 -8.94
N TYR A 332 20.78 3.95 -7.65
CA TYR A 332 19.94 5.07 -7.21
C TYR A 332 20.57 6.41 -7.59
N GLU A 333 21.84 6.61 -7.23
CA GLU A 333 22.59 7.83 -7.53
C GLU A 333 22.71 8.11 -9.03
N SER A 334 22.80 7.06 -9.85
CA SER A 334 22.82 7.14 -11.32
C SER A 334 21.48 7.58 -11.89
N GLY A 335 20.37 7.00 -11.38
CA GLY A 335 19.01 7.39 -11.74
C GLY A 335 18.70 8.83 -11.34
N TRP A 336 19.12 9.23 -10.13
CA TRP A 336 19.03 10.60 -9.65
C TRP A 336 19.77 11.57 -10.57
N MET A 337 21.01 11.25 -10.94
CA MET A 337 21.80 12.09 -11.85
C MET A 337 21.21 12.17 -13.26
N ALA A 338 20.54 11.12 -13.75
CA ALA A 338 19.81 11.16 -15.01
C ALA A 338 18.60 12.12 -14.94
N CYS A 339 17.79 12.03 -13.88
CA CYS A 339 16.66 12.94 -13.68
C CYS A 339 17.12 14.39 -13.48
N ARG A 340 18.18 14.60 -12.69
CA ARG A 340 18.82 15.90 -12.51
C ARG A 340 19.32 16.48 -13.84
N MET A 341 19.91 15.66 -14.71
CA MET A 341 20.34 16.10 -16.05
C MET A 341 19.15 16.59 -16.87
N VAL A 342 18.04 15.86 -16.87
CA VAL A 342 16.82 16.26 -17.60
C VAL A 342 16.32 17.61 -17.09
N ALA A 343 16.26 17.78 -15.77
CA ALA A 343 15.86 19.04 -15.16
C ALA A 343 16.81 20.21 -15.50
N ASP A 344 18.13 19.98 -15.47
CA ASP A 344 19.13 21.01 -15.76
C ASP A 344 19.17 21.40 -17.25
N GLN A 345 19.01 20.44 -18.18
CA GLN A 345 19.16 20.68 -19.63
C GLN A 345 17.84 21.02 -20.34
N TRP A 346 16.70 20.50 -19.88
CA TRP A 346 15.40 20.73 -20.50
C TRP A 346 14.43 21.52 -19.61
N SER A 347 14.33 21.16 -18.32
CA SER A 347 13.58 21.83 -17.22
C SER A 347 12.86 20.81 -16.33
N GLU A 348 12.51 21.21 -15.10
CA GLU A 348 11.69 20.39 -14.19
C GLU A 348 10.33 19.98 -14.78
N PRO A 349 9.56 20.87 -15.44
CA PRO A 349 8.32 20.46 -16.12
C PRO A 349 8.54 19.40 -17.20
N LYS A 350 9.67 19.45 -17.93
CA LYS A 350 10.01 18.45 -18.95
C LYS A 350 10.36 17.10 -18.35
N LEU A 351 11.03 17.07 -17.20
CA LEU A 351 11.27 15.83 -16.45
C LEU A 351 9.93 15.19 -16.01
N ARG A 352 8.99 15.99 -15.50
CA ARG A 352 7.64 15.49 -15.16
C ARG A 352 6.89 14.97 -16.38
N GLU A 353 6.88 15.73 -17.48
CA GLU A 353 6.24 15.31 -18.74
C GLU A 353 6.83 14.00 -19.26
N PHE A 354 8.15 13.85 -19.18
CA PHE A 354 8.87 12.63 -19.56
C PHE A 354 8.46 11.44 -18.70
N TYR A 355 8.41 11.61 -17.36
CA TYR A 355 7.93 10.57 -16.44
C TYR A 355 6.51 10.11 -16.80
N GLN A 356 5.59 11.07 -16.98
CA GLN A 356 4.19 10.79 -17.32
C GLN A 356 4.07 10.09 -18.69
N ALA A 357 4.86 10.49 -19.68
CA ALA A 357 4.86 9.90 -21.01
C ALA A 357 5.30 8.42 -21.00
N VAL A 358 6.34 8.09 -20.21
CA VAL A 358 6.76 6.69 -20.01
C VAL A 358 5.68 5.90 -19.28
N GLY A 359 5.17 6.42 -18.17
CA GLY A 359 4.16 5.75 -17.35
C GLY A 359 2.80 5.53 -18.02
N ALA A 360 2.44 6.36 -19.01
CA ALA A 360 1.23 6.19 -19.82
C ALA A 360 1.27 4.95 -20.73
N ARG A 361 2.43 4.31 -20.90
CA ARG A 361 2.59 3.10 -21.68
C ARG A 361 2.21 1.87 -20.87
N LYS A 362 1.66 0.86 -21.54
CA LYS A 362 1.28 -0.43 -20.93
C LYS A 362 2.46 -1.38 -20.77
N GLU A 363 3.41 -1.31 -21.68
CA GLU A 363 4.55 -2.22 -21.76
C GLU A 363 5.86 -1.42 -21.82
N ARG A 364 6.93 -2.01 -21.29
CA ARG A 364 8.27 -1.40 -21.21
C ARG A 364 8.90 -1.16 -22.57
N ALA A 365 8.74 -2.10 -23.50
CA ALA A 365 9.43 -2.06 -24.78
C ALA A 365 9.11 -0.77 -25.56
N GLY A 366 10.15 0.02 -25.86
CA GLY A 366 10.04 1.27 -26.60
C GLY A 366 9.45 2.44 -25.80
N ALA A 367 9.07 2.26 -24.53
CA ALA A 367 8.38 3.31 -23.77
C ALA A 367 9.28 4.51 -23.46
N VAL A 368 10.55 4.24 -23.14
CA VAL A 368 11.54 5.28 -22.85
C VAL A 368 11.94 6.00 -24.12
N GLU A 369 12.26 5.24 -25.17
CA GLU A 369 12.69 5.75 -26.48
C GLU A 369 11.63 6.67 -27.08
N ASP A 370 10.38 6.24 -27.08
CA ASP A 370 9.24 7.03 -27.52
C ASP A 370 9.05 8.33 -26.72
N ALA A 371 9.33 8.32 -25.42
CA ALA A 371 9.21 9.49 -24.56
C ALA A 371 10.40 10.43 -24.73
N LEU A 372 11.61 9.90 -24.92
CA LEU A 372 12.81 10.69 -25.25
C LEU A 372 12.59 11.48 -26.54
N GLU A 373 12.10 10.83 -27.60
CA GLU A 373 11.85 11.46 -28.89
C GLU A 373 10.78 12.56 -28.77
N ARG A 374 9.62 12.23 -28.16
CA ARG A 374 8.48 13.15 -28.13
C ARG A 374 8.63 14.32 -27.15
N VAL A 375 9.24 14.07 -25.99
CA VAL A 375 9.27 15.06 -24.90
C VAL A 375 10.56 15.86 -24.90
N LEU A 376 11.69 15.20 -25.16
CA LEU A 376 13.04 15.75 -25.02
C LEU A 376 13.75 15.96 -26.37
N ASP A 377 13.17 15.52 -27.49
CA ASP A 377 13.76 15.64 -28.84
C ASP A 377 15.18 15.04 -28.91
N THR A 378 15.33 13.82 -28.36
CA THR A 378 16.58 13.04 -28.34
C THR A 378 16.27 11.55 -28.48
N ASP A 379 17.29 10.73 -28.76
CA ASP A 379 17.21 9.28 -28.65
C ASP A 379 17.98 8.75 -27.42
N LEU A 380 17.91 7.44 -27.19
CA LEU A 380 18.53 6.78 -26.04
C LEU A 380 20.07 6.80 -26.07
N ASP A 381 20.67 6.71 -27.26
CA ASP A 381 22.13 6.69 -27.42
C ASP A 381 22.70 8.07 -27.09
N ASP A 382 22.12 9.12 -27.67
CA ASP A 382 22.48 10.51 -27.39
C ASP A 382 22.17 10.90 -25.94
N PHE A 383 21.05 10.44 -25.38
CA PHE A 383 20.72 10.66 -23.97
C PHE A 383 21.77 10.03 -23.04
N THR A 384 22.16 8.78 -23.32
CA THR A 384 23.16 8.05 -22.52
C THR A 384 24.54 8.69 -22.64
N ALA A 385 24.93 9.15 -23.83
CA ALA A 385 26.18 9.88 -24.04
C ALA A 385 26.21 11.19 -23.25
N ARG A 386 25.12 11.99 -23.33
CA ARG A 386 24.97 13.23 -22.55
C ARG A 386 24.98 12.98 -21.05
N TRP A 387 24.34 11.92 -20.59
CA TRP A 387 24.34 11.53 -19.18
C TRP A 387 25.75 11.21 -18.69
N ARG A 388 26.54 10.44 -19.46
CA ARG A 388 27.95 10.16 -19.14
C ARG A 388 28.80 11.42 -19.07
N ASP A 389 28.61 12.36 -19.98
CA ASP A 389 29.32 13.65 -19.95
C ASP A 389 28.88 14.52 -18.78
N TYR A 390 27.58 14.48 -18.44
CA TYR A 390 27.02 15.16 -17.28
C TYR A 390 27.58 14.60 -15.97
N LEU A 391 27.74 13.28 -15.84
CA LEU A 391 28.38 12.66 -14.69
C LEU A 391 29.82 13.18 -14.49
N ARG A 392 30.63 13.18 -15.55
CA ARG A 392 32.00 13.74 -15.50
C ARG A 392 31.98 15.21 -15.09
N ALA A 393 31.15 16.02 -15.75
CA ALA A 393 31.09 17.45 -15.49
C ALA A 393 30.62 17.81 -14.06
N ARG A 394 29.79 16.98 -13.43
CA ARG A 394 29.21 17.26 -12.11
C ARG A 394 29.90 16.54 -10.95
N LEU A 395 30.64 15.46 -11.21
CA LEU A 395 31.24 14.61 -10.17
C LEU A 395 32.77 14.51 -10.26
N GLY A 396 33.43 14.80 -11.38
CA GLY A 396 34.89 14.72 -11.46
C GLY A 396 35.45 14.82 -12.86
#